data_AF-A0A7J2LXW2-F1
#
_entry.id   AF-A0A7J2LXW2-F1
#
_cell.length_a   1.000
_cell.length_b   1.000
_cell.length_c   1.000
_cell.angle_alpha   90.00
_cell.angle_beta   90.00
_cell.angle_gamma   90.00
#
_symmetry.space_group_name_H-M   'P 1'
#
loop_
_entity.id
_entity.type
_entity.pdbx_description
1 polymer ?
#
loop_
_entity_poly.entity_id
_entity_poly.type
_entity_poly.pdbx_seq_one_letter_code
_entity_poly.pdbx_strand_id
1 'polypeptide(L)'
;MNLLGSIAAGIAVFLVLRRYSSVPIATSALLSLMATGYLASCPGLSLFPSWKILHYWGSSLESILSGRVYTLLTSMFLHAGIIHLAFNSYALYFLGPMSEGALGPKKTISIFLTSGVMGSLGSALLNPSAVSVGASGGILGLLGVAIVLEKAR
;
A
#
# COMPACT_ATOMS: atom_id res chain seq x y z
N MET A 1 5.68 13.13 -12.39
CA MET A 1 5.69 14.40 -11.63
C MET A 1 7.00 14.51 -10.84
N ASN A 2 7.43 15.68 -10.34
CA ASN A 2 8.59 15.71 -9.43
C ASN A 2 8.20 15.18 -8.03
N LEU A 3 9.19 14.86 -7.19
CA LEU A 3 8.94 14.28 -5.86
C LEU A 3 8.09 15.21 -4.98
N LEU A 4 8.39 16.51 -4.97
CA LEU A 4 7.63 17.51 -4.21
C LEU A 4 6.15 17.56 -4.62
N GLY A 5 5.87 17.54 -5.92
CA GLY A 5 4.50 17.50 -6.43
C GLY A 5 3.75 16.24 -6.03
N SER A 6 4.45 15.11 -5.97
CA SER A 6 3.87 13.82 -5.52
C SER A 6 3.50 13.84 -4.04
N ILE A 7 4.36 14.43 -3.20
CA ILE A 7 4.10 14.62 -1.77
C ILE A 7 2.92 15.59 -1.57
N ALA A 8 2.89 16.71 -2.29
CA ALA A 8 1.80 17.67 -2.21
C ALA A 8 0.45 17.04 -2.59
N ALA A 9 0.42 16.21 -3.64
CA ALA A 9 -0.77 15.47 -4.04
C ALA A 9 -1.20 14.47 -2.95
N GLY A 10 -0.27 13.75 -2.34
CA GLY A 10 -0.55 12.86 -1.20
C GLY A 10 -1.18 13.58 -0.01
N ILE A 11 -0.65 14.76 0.34
CA ILE A 11 -1.20 15.63 1.38
C ILE A 11 -2.62 16.09 1.00
N ALA A 12 -2.83 16.49 -0.25
CA ALA A 12 -4.16 16.88 -0.73
C ALA A 12 -5.16 15.73 -0.59
N VAL A 13 -4.78 14.51 -0.99
CA VAL A 13 -5.60 13.30 -0.80
C VAL A 13 -5.91 13.10 0.68
N PHE A 14 -4.91 13.25 1.57
CA PHE A 14 -5.11 13.09 3.01
C PHE A 14 -6.15 14.08 3.53
N LEU A 15 -5.98 15.36 3.20
CA LEU A 15 -6.87 16.43 3.65
C LEU A 15 -8.30 16.24 3.11
N VAL A 16 -8.44 15.83 1.86
CA VAL A 16 -9.76 15.52 1.26
C VAL A 16 -10.42 14.38 2.00
N LEU A 17 -9.72 13.26 2.23
CA LEU A 17 -10.28 12.12 2.96
C LEU A 17 -10.66 12.48 4.39
N ARG A 18 -9.85 13.31 5.07
CA ARG A 18 -10.13 13.78 6.43
C ARG A 18 -11.32 14.75 6.52
N ARG A 19 -11.76 15.35 5.42
CA ARG A 19 -13.03 16.11 5.39
C ARG A 19 -14.25 15.19 5.43
N TYR A 20 -14.11 13.94 5.00
CA TYR A 20 -15.16 12.94 5.12
C TYR A 20 -15.03 12.22 6.46
N SER A 21 -16.01 12.43 7.34
CA SER A 21 -16.06 11.81 8.68
C SER A 21 -16.07 10.28 8.66
N SER A 22 -16.42 9.68 7.52
CA SER A 22 -16.44 8.23 7.31
C SER A 22 -15.06 7.59 7.11
N VAL A 23 -13.98 8.36 6.92
CA VAL A 23 -12.63 7.82 6.66
C VAL A 23 -11.72 8.06 7.87
N PRO A 24 -11.38 7.01 8.63
CA PRO A 24 -10.51 7.12 9.79
C PRO A 24 -9.07 7.50 9.43
N ILE A 25 -8.26 7.86 10.45
CA ILE A 25 -6.97 8.53 10.25
C ILE A 25 -5.91 7.61 9.66
N ALA A 26 -5.83 6.36 10.09
CA ALA A 26 -4.86 5.41 9.54
C ALA A 26 -5.20 5.04 8.11
N THR A 27 -6.49 4.81 7.83
CA THR A 27 -6.98 4.54 6.47
C THR A 27 -6.63 5.69 5.52
N SER A 28 -6.88 6.93 5.95
CA SER A 28 -6.54 8.13 5.18
C SER A 28 -5.03 8.22 4.92
N ALA A 29 -4.20 7.98 5.94
CA ALA A 29 -2.75 8.03 5.81
C ALA A 29 -2.20 6.98 4.82
N LEU A 30 -2.71 5.75 4.91
CA LEU A 30 -2.29 4.66 4.01
C LEU A 30 -2.69 4.93 2.55
N LEU A 31 -3.93 5.39 2.31
CA LEU A 31 -4.39 5.78 0.96
C LEU A 31 -3.53 6.91 0.38
N SER A 32 -3.20 7.92 1.19
CA SER A 32 -2.32 9.01 0.77
C SER A 32 -0.90 8.57 0.45
N LEU A 33 -0.33 7.64 1.22
CA LEU A 33 0.99 7.07 0.94
C LEU A 33 0.99 6.27 -0.36
N MET A 34 -0.05 5.47 -0.62
CA MET A 34 -0.21 4.74 -1.87
C MET A 34 -0.33 5.67 -3.08
N ALA A 35 -1.13 6.73 -2.96
CA ALA A 35 -1.25 7.75 -4.00
C ALA A 35 0.08 8.47 -4.26
N THR A 36 0.81 8.82 -3.20
CA THR A 36 2.14 9.45 -3.30
C THR A 36 3.13 8.55 -4.02
N GLY A 37 3.23 7.28 -3.59
CA GLY A 37 4.16 6.32 -4.18
C GLY A 37 3.88 6.03 -5.65
N TYR A 38 2.60 5.95 -6.03
CA TYR A 38 2.20 5.82 -7.43
C TYR A 38 2.59 7.05 -8.25
N LEU A 39 2.24 8.25 -7.80
CA LEU A 39 2.55 9.49 -8.52
C LEU A 39 4.05 9.77 -8.64
N ALA A 40 4.83 9.41 -7.61
CA ALA A 40 6.29 9.49 -7.63
C ALA A 40 6.90 8.50 -8.63
N SER A 41 6.22 7.39 -8.90
CA SER A 41 6.65 6.37 -9.85
C SER A 41 6.26 6.70 -11.30
N CYS A 42 5.32 7.61 -11.52
CA CYS A 42 4.86 8.00 -12.85
C CYS A 42 5.66 9.17 -13.44
N PRO A 43 6.31 8.98 -14.61
CA PRO A 43 6.80 10.13 -15.38
C PRO A 43 5.61 10.98 -15.85
N GLY A 44 5.59 12.27 -15.48
CA GLY A 44 4.42 13.12 -15.73
C GLY A 44 3.15 12.64 -15.01
N LEU A 45 2.02 12.59 -15.73
CA LEU A 45 0.70 12.10 -15.28
C LEU A 45 0.33 10.80 -16.03
N SER A 46 1.30 9.88 -16.19
CA SER A 46 1.09 8.63 -16.89
C SER A 46 0.20 7.65 -16.12
N LEU A 47 -0.55 6.82 -16.85
CA LEU A 47 -1.36 5.72 -16.30
C LEU A 47 -0.51 4.50 -15.87
N PHE A 48 0.77 4.50 -16.23
CA PHE A 48 1.73 3.46 -15.93
C PHE A 48 3.01 4.07 -15.35
N PRO A 49 3.52 3.52 -14.24
CA PRO A 49 4.78 3.95 -13.65
C PRO A 49 5.99 3.53 -14.49
N SER A 50 7.14 4.15 -14.20
CA SER A 50 8.42 3.73 -14.77
C SER A 50 8.83 2.36 -14.24
N TRP A 51 9.08 1.42 -15.16
CA TRP A 51 9.63 0.10 -14.83
C TRP A 51 10.92 0.20 -14.02
N LYS A 52 11.79 1.18 -14.32
CA LYS A 52 13.04 1.40 -13.58
C LYS A 52 12.80 1.70 -12.10
N ILE A 53 11.76 2.48 -11.79
CA ILE A 53 11.40 2.82 -10.41
C ILE A 53 10.80 1.59 -9.72
N LEU A 54 9.88 0.88 -10.38
CA LEU A 54 9.30 -0.34 -9.81
C LEU A 54 10.35 -1.41 -9.54
N HIS A 55 11.31 -1.60 -10.44
CA HIS A 55 12.39 -2.58 -10.25
C HIS A 55 13.32 -2.19 -9.10
N TYR A 56 13.60 -0.91 -8.92
CA TYR A 56 14.52 -0.45 -7.88
C TYR A 56 13.91 -0.44 -6.48
N TRP A 57 12.61 -0.11 -6.38
CA TRP A 57 11.91 0.07 -5.09
C TRP A 57 10.90 -1.04 -4.77
N GLY A 58 10.60 -1.91 -5.74
CA GLY A 58 9.76 -3.10 -5.58
C GLY A 58 10.53 -4.27 -4.98
N SER A 59 9.79 -5.24 -4.45
CA SER A 59 10.35 -6.37 -3.74
C SER A 59 10.59 -7.54 -4.68
N SER A 60 11.80 -8.09 -4.73
CA SER A 60 12.12 -9.33 -5.42
C SER A 60 13.11 -10.15 -4.58
N LEU A 61 13.32 -11.43 -4.93
CA LEU A 61 14.33 -12.23 -4.23
C LEU A 61 15.72 -11.60 -4.38
N GLU A 62 16.05 -11.10 -5.58
CA GLU A 62 17.30 -10.40 -5.85
C GLU A 62 17.48 -9.14 -5.00
N SER A 63 16.43 -8.32 -4.83
CA SER A 63 16.53 -7.11 -4.02
C SER A 63 16.81 -7.44 -2.55
N ILE A 64 16.17 -8.48 -2.02
CA ILE A 64 16.37 -8.93 -0.64
C ILE A 64 17.79 -9.47 -0.45
N LEU A 65 18.25 -10.37 -1.35
CA LEU A 65 19.57 -10.98 -1.25
C LEU A 65 20.73 -9.99 -1.47
N SER A 66 20.49 -8.91 -2.22
CA SER A 66 21.45 -7.81 -2.39
C SER A 66 21.44 -6.79 -1.23
N GLY A 67 20.72 -7.08 -0.13
CA GLY A 67 20.68 -6.24 1.06
C GLY A 67 19.65 -5.10 1.02
N ARG A 68 18.87 -4.98 -0.07
CA ARG A 68 17.78 -3.98 -0.17
C ARG A 68 16.52 -4.45 0.55
N VAL A 69 16.64 -4.88 1.81
CA VAL A 69 15.51 -5.41 2.60
C VAL A 69 14.37 -4.41 2.80
N TYR A 70 14.65 -3.10 2.68
CA TYR A 70 13.64 -2.05 2.70
C TYR A 70 12.61 -2.20 1.56
N THR A 71 12.94 -2.91 0.47
CA THR A 71 12.00 -3.13 -0.64
C THR A 71 10.76 -3.91 -0.23
N LEU A 72 10.85 -4.73 0.82
CA LEU A 72 9.70 -5.43 1.40
C LEU A 72 8.63 -4.47 1.92
N LEU A 73 9.04 -3.29 2.39
CA LEU A 73 8.15 -2.26 2.90
C LEU A 73 7.78 -1.25 1.82
N THR A 74 8.73 -0.81 1.00
CA THR A 74 8.47 0.21 -0.02
C THR A 74 7.58 -0.31 -1.15
N SER A 75 7.68 -1.61 -1.50
CA SER A 75 6.81 -2.27 -2.49
C SER A 75 5.33 -2.05 -2.23
N MET A 76 4.93 -1.95 -0.95
CA MET A 76 3.54 -1.81 -0.52
C MET A 76 2.88 -0.52 -1.02
N PHE A 77 3.67 0.51 -1.30
CA PHE A 77 3.18 1.83 -1.73
C PHE A 77 3.39 2.08 -3.22
N LEU A 78 3.94 1.11 -3.95
CA LEU A 78 4.10 1.13 -5.40
C LEU A 78 2.98 0.34 -6.07
N HIS A 79 2.56 0.74 -7.26
CA HIS A 79 1.52 0.03 -8.01
C HIS A 79 1.87 -0.01 -9.48
N ALA A 80 1.69 -1.16 -10.13
CA ALA A 80 2.05 -1.40 -11.53
C ALA A 80 1.22 -0.60 -12.57
N GLY A 81 0.14 0.06 -12.14
CA GLY A 81 -0.71 0.87 -13.00
C GLY A 81 -1.93 1.42 -12.25
N ILE A 82 -2.67 2.32 -12.90
CA ILE A 82 -3.80 3.00 -12.27
C ILE A 82 -4.90 2.05 -11.80
N ILE A 83 -5.21 0.99 -12.56
CA ILE A 83 -6.23 0.00 -12.19
C ILE A 83 -5.78 -0.77 -10.93
N HIS A 84 -4.49 -1.11 -10.85
CA HIS A 84 -3.93 -1.79 -9.69
C HIS A 84 -4.01 -0.92 -8.44
N LEU A 85 -3.69 0.37 -8.55
CA LEU A 85 -3.88 1.35 -7.47
C LEU A 85 -5.36 1.47 -7.08
N ALA A 86 -6.26 1.62 -8.06
CA ALA A 86 -7.68 1.81 -7.82
C ALA A 86 -8.29 0.63 -7.05
N PHE A 87 -7.96 -0.61 -7.43
CA PHE A 87 -8.48 -1.80 -6.74
C PHE A 87 -7.98 -1.90 -5.29
N ASN A 88 -6.69 -1.67 -5.05
CA ASN A 88 -6.15 -1.67 -3.69
C ASN A 88 -6.73 -0.51 -2.86
N SER A 89 -6.89 0.67 -3.46
CA SER A 89 -7.46 1.83 -2.78
C SER A 89 -8.92 1.59 -2.41
N TYR A 90 -9.69 1.00 -3.31
CA TYR A 90 -11.07 0.57 -3.06
C TYR A 90 -11.11 -0.42 -1.90
N ALA A 91 -10.36 -1.52 -1.97
CA ALA A 91 -10.37 -2.53 -0.91
C ALA A 91 -9.93 -1.95 0.45
N LEU A 92 -8.91 -1.10 0.49
CA LEU A 92 -8.47 -0.42 1.70
C LEU A 92 -9.51 0.57 2.22
N TYR A 93 -10.22 1.29 1.34
CA TYR A 93 -11.29 2.21 1.71
C TYR A 93 -12.46 1.50 2.41
N PHE A 94 -12.74 0.25 2.05
CA PHE A 94 -13.78 -0.55 2.73
C PHE A 94 -13.27 -1.25 3.99
N LEU A 95 -12.12 -1.94 3.92
CA LEU A 95 -11.61 -2.76 5.03
C LEU A 95 -10.90 -1.94 6.12
N GLY A 96 -10.28 -0.81 5.73
CA GLY A 96 -9.55 0.09 6.62
C GLY A 96 -10.43 0.65 7.74
N PRO A 97 -11.57 1.31 7.44
CA PRO A 97 -12.45 1.86 8.45
C PRO A 97 -13.04 0.81 9.39
N MET A 98 -13.39 -0.37 8.87
CA MET A 98 -13.87 -1.49 9.69
C MET A 98 -12.81 -1.95 10.69
N SER A 99 -11.57 -2.14 10.22
CA SER A 99 -10.45 -2.57 11.06
C SER A 99 -10.06 -1.50 12.08
N GLU A 100 -9.98 -0.24 11.65
CA GLU A 100 -9.64 0.90 12.50
C GLU A 100 -10.72 1.22 13.54
N GLY A 101 -11.99 1.05 13.20
CA GLY A 101 -13.09 1.18 14.16
C GLY A 101 -13.06 0.10 15.25
N ALA A 102 -12.64 -1.12 14.92
CA ALA A 102 -12.58 -2.23 15.87
C ALA A 102 -11.28 -2.27 16.70
N LEU A 103 -10.14 -1.96 16.08
CA LEU A 103 -8.82 -2.13 16.69
C LEU A 103 -8.13 -0.82 17.08
N GLY A 104 -8.59 0.30 16.53
CA GLY A 104 -7.91 1.59 16.59
C GLY A 104 -6.76 1.73 15.57
N PRO A 105 -6.29 2.98 15.34
CA PRO A 105 -5.39 3.31 14.24
C PRO A 105 -4.05 2.58 14.30
N LYS A 106 -3.42 2.51 15.48
CA LYS A 106 -2.08 1.91 15.65
C LYS A 106 -2.05 0.44 15.26
N LYS A 107 -3.08 -0.33 15.67
CA LYS A 107 -3.18 -1.75 15.38
C LYS A 107 -3.48 -1.99 13.90
N THR A 108 -4.37 -1.21 13.30
CA THR A 108 -4.64 -1.27 11.85
C THR A 108 -3.38 -1.05 11.03
N ILE A 109 -2.60 -0.01 11.35
CA ILE A 109 -1.32 0.23 10.66
C ILE A 109 -0.37 -0.94 10.88
N SER A 110 -0.20 -1.41 12.12
CA SER A 110 0.71 -2.51 12.42
C SER A 110 0.35 -3.78 11.65
N ILE A 111 -0.93 -4.15 11.59
CA ILE A 111 -1.40 -5.33 10.85
C ILE A 111 -1.17 -5.14 9.36
N PHE A 112 -1.57 -3.99 8.81
CA PHE A 112 -1.36 -3.69 7.40
C PHE A 112 0.13 -3.79 7.01
N LEU A 113 1.03 -3.17 7.79
CA LEU A 113 2.47 -3.18 7.52
C LEU A 113 3.08 -4.59 7.67
N THR A 114 2.80 -5.29 8.76
CA THR A 114 3.36 -6.63 8.99
C THR A 114 2.86 -7.63 7.96
N SER A 115 1.55 -7.64 7.65
CA SER A 115 0.98 -8.49 6.61
C SER A 115 1.51 -8.14 5.21
N GLY A 116 1.72 -6.86 4.91
CA GLY A 116 2.30 -6.44 3.63
C GLY A 116 3.76 -6.84 3.46
N VAL A 117 4.58 -6.73 4.51
CA VAL A 117 5.97 -7.21 4.51
C VAL A 117 6.02 -8.73 4.35
N MET A 118 5.21 -9.48 5.10
CA MET A 118 5.14 -10.94 4.97
C MET A 118 4.62 -11.36 3.60
N GLY A 119 3.64 -10.65 3.04
CA GLY A 119 3.15 -10.88 1.69
C GLY A 119 4.22 -10.64 0.62
N SER A 120 4.99 -9.55 0.76
CA SER A 120 6.12 -9.25 -0.15
C SER A 120 7.22 -10.31 -0.07
N LEU A 121 7.54 -10.77 1.15
CA LEU A 121 8.50 -11.85 1.36
C LEU A 121 8.00 -13.17 0.74
N GLY A 122 6.74 -13.54 1.01
CA GLY A 122 6.12 -14.73 0.41
C GLY A 122 6.12 -14.67 -1.12
N SER A 123 5.79 -13.51 -1.69
CA SER A 123 5.86 -13.28 -3.15
C SER A 123 7.27 -13.49 -3.69
N ALA A 124 8.31 -13.00 -3.01
CA ALA A 124 9.70 -13.15 -3.43
C ALA A 124 10.17 -14.62 -3.36
N LEU A 125 9.71 -15.37 -2.36
CA LEU A 125 10.07 -16.79 -2.21
C LEU A 125 9.34 -17.68 -3.22
N LEU A 126 8.06 -17.40 -3.50
CA LEU A 126 7.23 -18.20 -4.39
C LEU A 126 7.42 -17.84 -5.87
N ASN A 127 7.84 -16.62 -6.17
CA ASN A 127 8.14 -16.18 -7.53
C ASN A 127 9.45 -15.36 -7.57
N PRO A 128 10.62 -16.03 -7.48
CA PRO A 128 11.92 -15.38 -7.34
C PRO A 128 12.29 -14.36 -8.41
N SER A 129 11.83 -14.59 -9.64
CA SER A 129 12.15 -13.78 -10.81
C SER A 129 11.24 -12.56 -10.96
N ALA A 130 10.16 -12.45 -10.17
CA ALA A 130 9.20 -11.38 -10.27
C ALA A 130 9.50 -10.22 -9.31
N VAL A 131 9.27 -9.00 -9.79
CA VAL A 131 9.22 -7.81 -8.94
C VAL A 131 7.78 -7.63 -8.45
N SER A 132 7.61 -7.65 -7.14
CA SER A 132 6.33 -7.49 -6.46
C SER A 132 6.14 -6.04 -5.99
N VAL A 133 4.96 -5.50 -6.28
CA VAL A 133 4.50 -4.16 -5.88
C VAL A 133 3.02 -4.23 -5.54
N GLY A 134 2.57 -3.40 -4.60
CA GLY A 134 1.16 -3.24 -4.26
C GLY A 134 0.87 -3.45 -2.77
N ALA A 135 -0.21 -2.83 -2.31
CA ALA A 135 -0.68 -2.89 -0.92
C ALA A 135 -1.40 -4.19 -0.55
N SER A 136 -1.61 -5.10 -1.51
CA SER A 136 -2.52 -6.24 -1.41
C SER A 136 -2.22 -7.17 -0.23
N GLY A 137 -0.95 -7.44 0.09
CA GLY A 137 -0.58 -8.23 1.26
C GLY A 137 -1.05 -7.61 2.59
N GLY A 138 -0.98 -6.28 2.71
CA GLY A 138 -1.49 -5.56 3.87
C GLY A 138 -3.02 -5.56 3.94
N ILE A 139 -3.67 -5.40 2.79
CA ILE A 139 -5.13 -5.43 2.66
C ILE A 139 -5.70 -6.82 3.00
N LEU A 140 -5.04 -7.90 2.57
CA LEU A 140 -5.42 -9.26 2.95
C LEU A 140 -5.26 -9.51 4.45
N GLY A 141 -4.28 -8.88 5.11
CA GLY A 141 -4.18 -8.85 6.56
C GLY A 141 -5.41 -8.21 7.24
N LEU A 142 -5.86 -7.06 6.71
CA LEU A 142 -7.08 -6.41 7.19
C LEU A 142 -8.35 -7.20 6.87
N LEU A 143 -8.40 -7.90 5.74
CA LEU A 143 -9.48 -8.84 5.43
C LEU A 143 -9.53 -9.96 6.48
N GLY A 144 -8.39 -10.51 6.88
CA GLY A 144 -8.30 -11.50 7.96
C GLY A 144 -8.88 -10.98 9.28
N VAL A 145 -8.61 -9.71 9.63
CA VAL A 145 -9.23 -9.04 10.77
C VAL A 145 -10.75 -8.99 10.63
N ALA A 146 -11.26 -8.56 9.47
CA ALA A 146 -12.70 -8.47 9.23
C ALA A 146 -13.40 -9.83 9.38
N ILE A 147 -12.79 -10.91 8.87
CA ILE A 147 -13.31 -12.28 9.01
C ILE A 147 -13.38 -12.70 10.48
N VAL A 148 -12.33 -12.42 11.26
CA VAL A 148 -12.29 -12.75 12.70
C VAL A 148 -13.34 -11.96 13.48
N LEU A 149 -13.51 -10.67 13.17
CA LEU A 149 -14.49 -9.81 13.83
C LEU A 149 -15.94 -10.23 13.53
N GLU A 150 -16.23 -10.65 12.29
CA GLU A 150 -17.56 -11.10 11.93
C GLU A 150 -17.93 -12.41 12.64
N LYS A 151 -16.97 -13.33 12.79
CA LYS A 151 -17.19 -14.59 13.51
C LYS A 151 -17.39 -14.40 15.02
N ALA A 152 -16.97 -13.26 15.58
CA ALA A 152 -17.10 -12.94 17.00
C ALA A 152 -18.45 -12.31 17.38
N ARG A 153 -19.35 -12.12 16.40
CA ARG A 153 -20.72 -11.64 16.57
C ARG A 153 -21.70 -12.81 16.56
#